data_AF-A0A806J3T2-F1
#
_entry.id   AF-A0A806J3T2-F1
#
_cell.length_a   1.000
_cell.length_b   1.000
_cell.length_c   1.000
_cell.angle_alpha   90.00
_cell.angle_beta   90.00
_cell.angle_gamma   90.00
#
_symmetry.space_group_name_H-M   'P 1'
#
loop_
_entity.id
_entity.type
_entity.pdbx_description
1 polymer ?
#
loop_
_entity_poly.entity_id
_entity_poly.type
_entity_poly.pdbx_seq_one_letter_code
_entity_poly.pdbx_strand_id
1 'polypeptide(L)'
;MDALEIDEEFAHLLIEEGFTSLEEIAYVPVKELTAIDGLEDEDLVEELQVRAKNAITAKALAEEEALKQAHIEDKLLNLEGMDRHIAFKLAEKQITTLEDLAEQGVDDLADIEELTAEKAAELIMAARQICWFS
;
A
#
# COMPACT_ATOMS: atom_id res chain seq x y z
N MET A 1 -0.29 2.89 13.11
CA MET A 1 -0.47 4.06 13.99
C MET A 1 0.83 4.84 14.18
N ASP A 2 1.99 4.20 14.05
CA ASP A 2 3.35 4.77 14.26
C ASP A 2 3.61 6.10 13.52
N ALA A 3 2.99 6.31 12.36
CA ALA A 3 3.13 7.53 11.58
C ALA A 3 2.49 8.80 12.23
N LEU A 4 1.71 8.64 13.30
CA LEU A 4 1.09 9.73 14.04
C LEU A 4 1.99 10.31 15.15
N GLU A 5 3.12 9.66 15.44
CA GLU A 5 4.03 10.04 16.53
C GLU A 5 3.31 10.17 17.88
N ILE A 6 2.34 9.28 18.11
CA ILE A 6 1.64 9.11 19.38
C ILE A 6 2.28 7.98 20.18
N ASP A 7 2.09 7.98 21.49
CA ASP A 7 2.52 6.86 22.32
C ASP A 7 1.63 5.62 22.10
N GLU A 8 2.12 4.50 22.63
CA GLU A 8 1.48 3.19 22.46
C GLU A 8 0.13 3.09 23.19
N GLU A 9 -0.05 3.81 24.31
CA GLU A 9 -1.31 3.84 25.07
C GLU A 9 -2.41 4.54 24.24
N PHE A 10 -2.10 5.68 23.64
CA PHE A 10 -3.02 6.39 22.73
C PHE A 10 -3.29 5.61 21.45
N ALA A 11 -2.29 4.93 20.88
CA ALA A 11 -2.50 4.08 19.73
C ALA A 11 -3.46 2.92 20.03
N HIS A 12 -3.34 2.30 21.21
CA HIS A 12 -4.26 1.25 21.66
C HIS A 12 -5.68 1.77 21.86
N LEU A 13 -5.83 2.93 22.50
CA LEU A 13 -7.13 3.58 22.70
C LEU A 13 -7.86 3.82 21.38
N LEU A 14 -7.17 4.35 20.37
CA LEU A 14 -7.75 4.56 19.04
C LEU A 14 -8.23 3.25 18.39
N ILE A 15 -7.47 2.17 18.55
CA ILE A 15 -7.84 0.85 18.04
C ILE A 15 -9.06 0.29 18.78
N GLU A 16 -9.14 0.48 20.11
CA GLU A 16 -10.29 0.05 20.92
C GLU A 16 -11.57 0.79 20.54
N GLU A 17 -11.48 2.08 20.19
CA GLU A 17 -12.58 2.89 19.65
C GLU A 17 -12.89 2.57 18.18
N GLY A 18 -12.13 1.67 17.55
CA GLY A 18 -12.39 1.16 16.20
C GLY A 18 -11.67 1.90 15.07
N PHE A 19 -10.78 2.84 15.37
CA PHE A 19 -9.92 3.48 14.38
C PHE A 19 -8.81 2.52 13.99
N THR A 20 -8.85 2.05 12.74
CA THR A 20 -7.88 1.08 12.21
C THR A 20 -7.02 1.65 11.09
N SER A 21 -7.38 2.82 10.57
CA SER A 21 -6.70 3.48 9.45
C SER A 21 -6.36 4.95 9.73
N LEU A 22 -5.36 5.48 9.01
CA LEU A 22 -5.01 6.90 9.08
C LEU A 22 -6.09 7.77 8.45
N GLU A 23 -6.80 7.23 7.46
CA GLU A 23 -7.89 7.89 6.74
C GLU A 23 -9.06 8.19 7.65
N GLU A 24 -9.46 7.24 8.50
CA GLU A 24 -10.51 7.45 9.50
C GLU A 24 -10.14 8.61 10.42
N ILE A 25 -8.92 8.63 10.96
CA ILE A 25 -8.45 9.71 11.84
C ILE A 25 -8.38 11.05 11.10
N ALA A 26 -7.87 11.06 9.86
CA ALA A 26 -7.69 12.27 9.06
C ALA A 26 -9.01 12.99 8.72
N TYR A 27 -10.11 12.24 8.54
CA TYR A 27 -11.34 12.75 7.94
C TYR A 27 -12.58 12.65 8.83
N VAL A 28 -12.53 11.96 9.97
CA VAL A 28 -13.60 11.96 10.96
C VAL A 28 -13.81 13.38 11.54
N PRO A 29 -15.03 13.77 11.94
CA PRO A 29 -15.22 15.03 12.65
C PRO A 29 -14.40 15.12 13.93
N VAL A 30 -13.78 16.28 14.17
CA VAL A 30 -13.01 16.58 15.40
C VAL A 30 -13.79 16.23 16.66
N LYS A 31 -15.10 16.48 16.67
CA LYS A 31 -16.00 16.17 17.80
C LYS A 31 -16.13 14.69 18.14
N GLU A 32 -15.89 13.81 17.18
CA GLU A 32 -15.94 12.36 17.43
C GLU A 32 -14.63 11.89 18.07
N LEU A 33 -13.50 12.47 17.65
CA LEU A 33 -12.21 12.21 18.29
C LEU A 33 -12.14 12.81 19.70
N THR A 34 -12.66 14.02 19.90
CA THR A 34 -12.70 14.65 21.24
C THR A 34 -13.71 14.04 22.20
N ALA A 35 -14.55 13.10 21.72
CA ALA A 35 -15.44 12.32 22.57
C ALA A 35 -14.73 11.09 23.19
N ILE A 36 -13.53 10.75 22.73
CA ILE A 36 -12.73 9.64 23.25
C ILE A 36 -12.06 10.08 24.57
N ASP A 37 -12.15 9.24 25.60
CA ASP A 37 -11.56 9.48 26.92
C ASP A 37 -10.03 9.57 26.80
N GLY A 38 -9.44 10.73 27.10
CA GLY A 38 -8.02 11.04 26.91
C GLY A 38 -7.68 11.88 25.66
N LEU A 39 -8.63 12.15 24.76
CA LEU A 39 -8.45 12.98 23.56
C LEU A 39 -9.32 14.26 23.58
N GLU A 40 -9.63 14.83 24.74
CA GLU A 40 -10.60 15.93 24.85
C GLU A 40 -10.11 17.28 24.31
N ASP A 41 -8.80 17.41 24.07
CA ASP A 41 -8.18 18.63 23.57
C ASP A 41 -8.36 18.77 22.05
N GLU A 42 -9.17 19.74 21.65
CA GLU A 42 -9.46 20.04 20.24
C GLU A 42 -8.21 20.43 19.45
N ASP A 43 -7.28 21.17 20.04
CA ASP A 43 -6.04 21.60 19.37
C ASP A 43 -5.14 20.37 19.11
N LEU A 44 -5.07 19.43 20.07
CA LEU A 44 -4.33 18.18 19.93
C LEU A 44 -4.93 17.29 18.83
N VAL A 45 -6.25 17.16 18.81
CA VAL A 45 -6.97 16.37 17.80
C VAL A 45 -6.75 16.96 16.40
N GLU A 46 -6.86 18.28 16.24
CA GLU A 46 -6.58 18.92 14.96
C GLU A 46 -5.14 18.66 14.50
N GLU A 47 -4.17 18.73 15.41
CA GLU A 47 -2.78 18.38 15.11
C GLU A 47 -2.64 16.91 14.66
N LEU A 48 -3.30 15.99 15.37
CA LEU A 48 -3.31 14.57 15.03
C LEU A 48 -3.88 14.34 13.62
N GLN A 49 -4.97 15.02 13.26
CA GLN A 49 -5.55 14.93 11.92
C GLN A 49 -4.61 15.47 10.85
N VAL A 50 -3.90 16.57 11.13
CA VAL A 50 -2.89 17.13 10.22
C VAL A 50 -1.75 16.13 10.03
N ARG A 51 -1.26 15.50 11.10
CA ARG A 51 -0.23 14.46 11.02
C ARG A 51 -0.71 13.25 10.21
N ALA A 52 -1.95 12.79 10.42
CA ALA A 52 -2.54 11.71 9.64
C ALA A 52 -2.55 12.04 8.14
N LYS A 53 -3.01 13.25 7.76
CA LYS A 53 -3.01 13.72 6.36
C LYS A 53 -1.60 13.80 5.77
N ASN A 54 -0.64 14.30 6.55
CA ASN A 54 0.75 14.37 6.13
C ASN A 54 1.34 12.97 5.92
N ALA A 55 1.05 12.02 6.81
CA ALA A 55 1.50 10.63 6.70
C ALA A 55 0.91 9.95 5.46
N ILE A 56 -0.38 10.13 5.18
CA ILE A 56 -1.04 9.62 3.96
C ILE A 56 -0.36 10.20 2.71
N THR A 57 -0.12 11.51 2.70
CA THR A 57 0.52 12.19 1.57
C THR A 57 1.97 11.72 1.38
N ALA A 58 2.72 11.59 2.48
CA ALA A 58 4.10 11.11 2.46
C ALA A 58 4.18 9.66 1.98
N LYS A 59 3.24 8.80 2.40
CA LYS A 59 3.13 7.41 1.91
C LYS A 59 2.88 7.39 0.41
N ALA A 60 1.91 8.16 -0.08
CA ALA A 60 1.63 8.24 -1.52
C ALA A 60 2.84 8.75 -2.34
N LEU A 61 3.58 9.74 -1.82
CA LEU A 61 4.82 10.22 -2.43
C LEU A 61 5.92 9.17 -2.42
N ALA A 62 6.08 8.44 -1.30
CA ALA A 62 7.06 7.36 -1.19
C ALA A 62 6.72 6.21 -2.14
N GLU A 63 5.46 5.86 -2.32
CA GLU A 63 5.00 4.89 -3.33
C GLU A 63 5.30 5.38 -4.75
N GLU A 64 5.04 6.65 -5.06
CA GLU A 64 5.36 7.24 -6.37
C GLU A 64 6.88 7.28 -6.63
N GLU A 65 7.68 7.59 -5.62
CA GLU A 65 9.13 7.62 -5.74
C GLU A 65 9.72 6.21 -5.83
N ALA A 66 9.20 5.27 -5.04
CA ALA A 66 9.53 3.85 -5.16
C ALA A 66 9.19 3.33 -6.56
N LEU A 67 8.07 3.73 -7.16
CA LEU A 67 7.73 3.40 -8.56
C LEU A 67 8.78 3.91 -9.55
N LYS A 68 9.22 5.17 -9.40
CA LYS A 68 10.26 5.75 -10.26
C LYS A 68 11.61 5.07 -10.08
N GLN A 69 11.92 4.65 -8.85
CA GLN A 69 13.20 4.01 -8.49
C GLN A 69 13.21 2.49 -8.70
N ALA A 70 12.05 1.85 -8.76
CA ALA A 70 11.93 0.40 -8.92
C ALA A 70 12.48 -0.10 -10.27
N HIS A 71 12.78 0.80 -11.21
CA HIS A 71 13.37 0.47 -12.51
C HIS A 71 12.65 -0.69 -13.22
N ILE A 72 11.32 -0.74 -13.07
CA ILE A 72 10.49 -1.79 -13.65
C ILE A 72 10.69 -1.79 -15.16
N GLU A 73 11.04 -2.93 -15.73
CA GLU A 73 11.29 -3.07 -17.15
C GLU A 73 10.04 -2.67 -17.94
N ASP A 74 10.21 -1.80 -18.95
CA ASP A 74 9.10 -1.38 -19.81
C ASP A 74 8.35 -2.59 -20.40
N LYS A 75 9.04 -3.70 -20.68
CA LYS A 75 8.39 -4.91 -21.19
C LYS A 75 7.43 -5.55 -20.17
N LEU A 76 7.77 -5.50 -18.89
CA LEU A 76 6.89 -5.97 -17.81
C LEU A 76 5.68 -5.04 -17.66
N LEU A 77 5.90 -3.72 -17.71
CA LEU A 77 4.81 -2.72 -17.67
C LEU A 77 3.86 -2.81 -18.88
N ASN A 78 4.38 -3.21 -20.04
CA ASN A 78 3.61 -3.35 -21.28
C ASN A 78 3.02 -4.75 -21.47
N LEU A 79 3.15 -5.65 -20.49
CA LEU A 79 2.55 -6.98 -20.56
C LEU A 79 1.01 -6.85 -20.60
N GLU A 80 0.36 -7.59 -21.50
CA GLU A 80 -1.09 -7.54 -21.64
C GLU A 80 -1.77 -7.95 -20.33
N GLY A 81 -2.69 -7.11 -19.83
CA GLY A 81 -3.37 -7.32 -18.55
C GLY A 81 -2.61 -6.81 -17.32
N MET A 82 -1.38 -6.28 -17.48
CA MET A 82 -0.63 -5.63 -16.41
C MET A 82 -1.30 -4.30 -16.01
N ASP A 83 -1.52 -4.14 -14.72
CA ASP A 83 -1.99 -2.89 -14.12
C ASP A 83 -0.83 -2.21 -13.39
N ARG A 84 -0.83 -0.87 -13.33
CA ARG A 84 0.24 -0.11 -12.65
C ARG A 84 0.34 -0.42 -11.16
N HIS A 85 -0.80 -0.63 -10.49
CA HIS A 85 -0.84 -1.00 -9.08
C HIS A 85 -0.29 -2.41 -8.87
N ILE A 86 -0.63 -3.36 -9.75
CA ILE A 86 -0.07 -4.72 -9.70
C ILE A 86 1.43 -4.70 -9.97
N ALA A 87 1.90 -3.95 -10.97
CA ALA A 87 3.33 -3.79 -11.25
C ALA A 87 4.08 -3.20 -10.05
N PHE A 88 3.46 -2.28 -9.32
CA PHE A 88 4.02 -1.77 -8.07
C PHE A 88 4.17 -2.86 -7.01
N LYS A 89 3.11 -3.64 -6.79
CA LYS A 89 3.13 -4.76 -5.83
C LYS A 89 4.15 -5.83 -6.18
N LEU A 90 4.36 -6.08 -7.47
CA LEU A 90 5.45 -6.93 -7.96
C LEU A 90 6.82 -6.31 -7.65
N ALA A 91 7.01 -5.02 -7.87
CA ALA A 91 8.25 -4.32 -7.56
C ALA A 91 8.58 -4.29 -6.06
N GLU A 92 7.59 -4.18 -5.18
CA GLU A 92 7.77 -4.32 -3.72
C GLU A 92 8.37 -5.69 -3.35
N LYS A 93 8.07 -6.72 -4.16
CA LYS A 93 8.63 -8.07 -4.07
C LYS A 93 9.93 -8.26 -4.85
N GLN A 94 10.56 -7.18 -5.33
CA GLN A 94 11.77 -7.19 -6.16
C GLN A 94 11.57 -7.86 -7.54
N ILE A 95 10.32 -8.00 -7.99
CA ILE A 95 9.98 -8.50 -9.32
C ILE A 95 9.88 -7.29 -10.25
N THR A 96 10.97 -7.00 -10.95
CA THR A 96 11.09 -5.77 -11.76
C THR A 96 11.26 -6.05 -13.24
N THR A 97 11.56 -7.29 -13.63
CA THR A 97 11.72 -7.70 -15.03
C THR A 97 10.70 -8.75 -15.44
N LEU A 98 10.54 -8.98 -16.75
CA LEU A 98 9.71 -10.09 -17.23
C LEU A 98 10.24 -11.46 -16.77
N GLU A 99 11.57 -11.60 -16.68
CA GLU A 99 12.20 -12.84 -16.24
C GLU A 99 11.89 -13.12 -14.78
N ASP A 100 11.99 -12.10 -13.90
CA ASP A 100 11.64 -12.24 -12.49
C ASP A 100 10.20 -12.73 -12.32
N LEU A 101 9.26 -12.18 -13.11
CA LEU A 101 7.85 -12.58 -13.09
C LEU A 101 7.67 -14.01 -13.63
N ALA A 102 8.38 -14.38 -14.70
CA ALA A 102 8.31 -15.70 -15.30
C ALA A 102 8.78 -16.81 -14.34
N GLU A 103 9.70 -16.49 -13.42
CA GLU A 103 10.19 -17.42 -12.39
C GLU A 103 9.20 -17.64 -11.24
N GLN A 104 8.23 -16.75 -11.03
CA GLN A 104 7.29 -16.86 -9.91
C GLN A 104 6.26 -17.98 -10.11
N GLY A 105 5.77 -18.50 -8.99
CA GLY A 105 4.52 -19.27 -8.89
C GLY A 105 3.32 -18.37 -8.58
N VAL A 106 2.12 -18.92 -8.79
CA VAL A 106 0.86 -18.24 -8.41
C VAL A 106 0.80 -18.04 -6.90
N ASP A 107 1.27 -19.02 -6.13
CA ASP A 107 1.28 -18.96 -4.67
C ASP A 107 2.22 -17.87 -4.14
N ASP A 108 3.29 -17.54 -4.85
CA ASP A 108 4.26 -16.51 -4.46
C ASP A 108 3.69 -15.08 -4.58
N LEU A 109 2.61 -14.93 -5.34
CA LEU A 109 1.90 -13.68 -5.60
C LEU A 109 0.53 -13.61 -4.88
N ALA A 110 0.17 -14.64 -4.12
CA ALA A 110 -1.16 -14.76 -3.50
C ALA A 110 -1.44 -13.75 -2.37
N ASP A 111 -0.41 -13.07 -1.88
CA ASP A 111 -0.48 -11.99 -0.90
C ASP A 111 -0.79 -10.61 -1.52
N ILE A 112 -0.81 -10.50 -2.86
CA ILE A 112 -1.25 -9.31 -3.57
C ILE A 112 -2.78 -9.38 -3.70
N GLU A 113 -3.51 -8.70 -2.81
CA GLU A 113 -4.97 -8.77 -2.74
C GLU A 113 -5.68 -8.42 -4.06
N GLU A 114 -5.13 -7.46 -4.82
CA GLU A 114 -5.69 -7.01 -6.10
C GLU A 114 -5.35 -7.94 -7.28
N LEU A 115 -4.58 -9.01 -7.05
CA LEU A 115 -4.15 -9.99 -8.05
C LEU A 115 -4.77 -11.36 -7.75
N THR A 116 -5.83 -11.71 -8.47
CA THR A 116 -6.44 -13.04 -8.34
C THR A 116 -5.49 -14.14 -8.82
N ALA A 117 -5.64 -15.35 -8.27
CA ALA A 117 -4.84 -16.51 -8.69
C ALA A 117 -4.90 -16.78 -10.21
N GLU A 118 -6.07 -16.57 -10.82
CA GLU A 118 -6.26 -16.69 -12.27
C GLU A 118 -5.44 -15.63 -13.02
N LYS A 119 -5.54 -14.36 -12.62
CA LYS A 119 -4.80 -13.27 -13.26
C LYS A 119 -3.28 -13.40 -13.03
N ALA A 120 -2.85 -13.85 -11.86
CA ALA A 120 -1.46 -14.18 -11.58
C ALA A 120 -0.95 -15.26 -12.53
N ALA A 121 -1.71 -16.35 -12.71
CA ALA A 121 -1.35 -17.43 -13.62
C ALA A 121 -1.24 -16.93 -15.07
N GLU A 122 -2.17 -16.09 -15.52
CA GLU A 122 -2.14 -15.49 -16.86
C GLU A 122 -0.90 -14.62 -17.08
N LEU A 123 -0.59 -13.72 -16.14
CA LEU A 123 0.58 -12.84 -16.24
C LEU A 123 1.90 -13.63 -16.21
N ILE A 124 2.01 -14.63 -15.33
CA ILE A 124 3.19 -15.52 -15.26
C ILE A 124 3.35 -16.30 -16.57
N MET A 125 2.27 -16.87 -17.10
CA MET A 125 2.32 -17.60 -18.37
C MET A 125 2.68 -16.69 -19.54
N ALA A 126 2.13 -15.48 -19.60
CA ALA A 126 2.47 -14.50 -20.62
C ALA A 126 3.96 -14.10 -20.54
N ALA A 127 4.48 -13.87 -19.33
CA ALA A 127 5.89 -13.59 -19.11
C ALA A 127 6.78 -14.76 -19.56
N ARG A 128 6.46 -16.01 -19.16
CA ARG A 128 7.17 -17.22 -19.60
C ARG A 128 7.16 -17.41 -21.10
N GLN A 129 6.03 -17.15 -21.74
CA GLN A 129 5.89 -17.24 -23.19
C GLN A 129 6.86 -16.29 -23.90
N ILE A 130 7.00 -15.06 -23.40
CA ILE A 130 7.89 -14.06 -23.97
C ILE A 130 9.37 -14.38 -23.64
N CYS A 131 9.68 -14.80 -22.41
CA CYS A 131 11.06 -15.04 -21.99
C CYS A 131 11.66 -16.34 -22.55
N TRP A 132 10.87 -17.41 -22.63
CA TRP A 132 11.40 -18.75 -22.91
C TRP A 132 11.05 -19.28 -24.30
N PHE A 133 10.03 -18.70 -24.95
CA PHE A 133 9.51 -19.21 -26.22
C PHE A 133 9.48 -18.16 -27.35
N SER A 134 9.99 -16.95 -27.11
CA SER A 134 10.13 -15.89 -28.13
C SER A 134 11.54 -15.76 -28.69
#